data_AF-A0A149QJ17-F1
#
_entry.id   AF-A0A149QJ17-F1
#
_cell.length_a   1.000
_cell.length_b   1.000
_cell.length_c   1.000
_cell.angle_alpha   90.00
_cell.angle_beta   90.00
_cell.angle_gamma   90.00
#
_symmetry.space_group_name_H-M   'P 1'
#
loop_
_entity.id
_entity.type
_entity.pdbx_description
1 polymer ?
#
loop_
_entity_poly.entity_id
_entity_poly.type
_entity_poly.pdbx_seq_one_letter_code
_entity_poly.pdbx_strand_id
1 'polypeptide(L)'
;MEKFDWSKVEFARTPWRSRVIPDALPILIRWAQEGEAHSYSDLAQELHDTFGHEIKPRKDLYGTVAGGVAQALQWLSEQWKEPIPPLHAIVVNKNTKHPGEGAITISPAYFAGKKLDTEEERRAHLREAMEDVFTYPNWDRVARALGATMLTPSAGAVEEVAADAPLPLPKVQEGGRPESDEHKALKAWVASHPEEFVDFGYFPMGSNEKLLSSGDRLDAHFDNGRHRLAVEVKTSKCSEDELQRGVYQAVKYRAVLRAEQKAIRHVPNGEAVLVSTRAPNAETRALIKRLQVRFQQVPLEAEQE
;
A
#
# COMPACT_ATOMS: atom_id res chain seq x y z
N MET A 1 -8.75 26.28 -20.02
CA MET A 1 -8.62 24.82 -20.19
C MET A 1 -9.91 24.35 -20.84
N GLU A 2 -9.85 23.53 -21.89
CA GLU A 2 -11.05 22.92 -22.47
C GLU A 2 -11.76 22.13 -21.36
N LYS A 3 -13.10 22.26 -21.27
CA LYS A 3 -13.86 21.48 -20.29
C LYS A 3 -13.82 20.02 -20.73
N PHE A 4 -13.55 19.11 -19.80
CA PHE A 4 -13.54 17.69 -20.13
C PHE A 4 -14.92 17.25 -20.62
N ASP A 5 -14.93 16.51 -21.73
CA ASP A 5 -16.14 15.96 -22.34
C ASP A 5 -16.15 14.44 -22.16
N TRP A 6 -16.98 13.98 -21.24
CA TRP A 6 -17.15 12.56 -20.92
C TRP A 6 -17.63 11.72 -22.11
N SER A 7 -18.23 12.33 -23.15
CA SER A 7 -18.61 11.61 -24.36
C SER A 7 -17.40 11.14 -25.19
N LYS A 8 -16.22 11.76 -24.99
CA LYS A 8 -14.97 11.38 -25.65
C LYS A 8 -14.29 10.16 -25.00
N VAL A 9 -14.76 9.71 -23.83
CA VAL A 9 -14.24 8.52 -23.14
C VAL A 9 -14.65 7.27 -23.94
N GLU A 10 -13.68 6.49 -24.41
CA GLU A 10 -13.94 5.29 -25.22
C GLU A 10 -14.80 4.26 -24.48
N PHE A 11 -14.62 4.14 -23.16
CA PHE A 11 -15.44 3.24 -22.36
C PHE A 11 -16.86 3.76 -22.10
N ALA A 12 -17.16 5.02 -22.40
CA ALA A 12 -18.49 5.64 -22.22
C ALA A 12 -19.45 5.45 -23.41
N ARG A 13 -19.13 4.57 -24.38
CA ARG A 13 -19.90 4.40 -25.64
C ARG A 13 -21.33 3.85 -25.50
N THR A 14 -21.77 3.38 -24.33
CA THR A 14 -23.15 2.89 -24.15
C THR A 14 -23.97 3.87 -23.31
N PRO A 15 -25.30 3.95 -23.50
CA PRO A 15 -26.16 4.87 -22.74
C PRO A 15 -26.06 4.71 -21.21
N TRP A 16 -25.77 3.51 -20.74
CA TRP A 16 -25.53 3.24 -19.32
C TRP A 16 -24.14 3.72 -18.88
N ARG A 17 -23.06 3.38 -19.61
CA ARG A 17 -21.70 3.74 -19.22
C ARG A 17 -21.44 5.25 -19.29
N SER A 18 -22.05 5.96 -20.22
CA SER A 18 -21.93 7.42 -20.30
C SER A 18 -22.49 8.17 -19.10
N ARG A 19 -23.38 7.53 -18.34
CA ARG A 19 -23.93 8.08 -17.08
C ARG A 19 -23.14 7.61 -15.87
N VAL A 20 -22.81 6.31 -15.82
CA VAL A 20 -22.18 5.69 -14.64
C VAL A 20 -20.70 6.07 -14.47
N ILE A 21 -19.94 6.24 -15.56
CA ILE A 21 -18.51 6.55 -15.48
C ILE A 21 -18.25 7.91 -14.76
N PRO A 22 -18.93 9.01 -15.13
CA PRO A 22 -18.79 10.28 -14.41
C PRO A 22 -19.12 10.16 -12.92
N ASP A 23 -20.18 9.40 -12.57
CA ASP A 23 -20.64 9.21 -11.19
C ASP A 23 -19.69 8.33 -10.36
N ALA A 24 -18.87 7.50 -11.01
CA ALA A 24 -17.86 6.70 -10.32
C ALA A 24 -16.66 7.55 -9.84
N LEU A 25 -16.30 8.62 -10.56
CA LEU A 25 -15.16 9.48 -10.21
C LEU A 25 -15.21 10.00 -8.75
N PRO A 26 -16.30 10.60 -8.26
CA PRO A 26 -16.33 11.12 -6.90
C PRO A 26 -16.32 10.03 -5.81
N ILE A 27 -16.85 8.83 -6.09
CA ILE A 27 -16.74 7.68 -5.19
C ILE A 27 -15.27 7.24 -5.09
N LEU A 28 -14.58 7.09 -6.23
CA LEU A 28 -13.17 6.68 -6.23
C LEU A 28 -12.27 7.71 -5.56
N ILE A 29 -12.55 9.01 -5.72
CA ILE A 29 -11.84 10.06 -5.00
C ILE A 29 -12.06 9.95 -3.48
N ARG A 30 -13.30 9.74 -3.04
CA ARG A 30 -13.62 9.56 -1.62
C ARG A 30 -12.84 8.38 -1.02
N TRP A 31 -12.88 7.22 -1.68
CA TRP A 31 -12.12 6.04 -1.25
C TRP A 31 -10.62 6.26 -1.22
N ALA A 32 -10.08 7.01 -2.19
CA ALA A 32 -8.67 7.39 -2.19
C ALA A 32 -8.31 8.25 -0.96
N GLN A 33 -9.19 9.19 -0.58
CA GLN A 33 -9.02 10.04 0.61
C GLN A 33 -9.20 9.28 1.92
N GLU A 34 -10.04 8.23 1.94
CA GLU A 34 -10.22 7.33 3.09
C GLU A 34 -9.05 6.34 3.23
N GLY A 35 -8.22 6.17 2.19
CA GLY A 35 -7.08 5.25 2.21
C GLY A 35 -7.49 3.78 2.02
N GLU A 36 -8.68 3.52 1.48
CA GLU A 36 -9.25 2.18 1.38
C GLU A 36 -9.34 1.67 -0.07
N ALA A 37 -8.92 0.42 -0.27
CA ALA A 37 -9.12 -0.30 -1.52
C ALA A 37 -10.40 -1.13 -1.47
N HIS A 38 -11.22 -1.03 -2.51
CA HIS A 38 -12.53 -1.66 -2.58
C HIS A 38 -12.63 -2.59 -3.78
N SER A 39 -13.58 -3.51 -3.75
CA SER A 39 -13.81 -4.44 -4.85
C SER A 39 -14.74 -3.86 -5.92
N TYR A 40 -14.73 -4.46 -7.11
CA TYR A 40 -15.70 -4.14 -8.17
C TYR A 40 -17.17 -4.30 -7.73
N SER A 41 -17.45 -5.24 -6.81
CA SER A 41 -18.78 -5.38 -6.23
C SER A 41 -19.14 -4.24 -5.29
N ASP A 42 -18.17 -3.69 -4.55
CA ASP A 42 -18.39 -2.56 -3.66
C ASP A 42 -18.64 -1.29 -4.49
N LEU A 43 -17.93 -1.13 -5.62
CA LEU A 43 -18.16 0.01 -6.54
C LEU A 43 -19.57 -0.03 -7.12
N ALA A 44 -20.02 -1.24 -7.49
CA ALA A 44 -21.38 -1.44 -7.95
C ALA A 44 -22.43 -1.06 -6.91
N GLN A 45 -22.16 -1.38 -5.64
CA GLN A 45 -23.05 -1.10 -4.53
C GLN A 45 -23.08 0.41 -4.22
N GLU A 46 -21.92 1.06 -4.13
CA GLU A 46 -21.83 2.51 -3.89
C GLU A 46 -22.50 3.35 -5.00
N LEU A 47 -22.34 2.95 -6.27
CA LEU A 47 -23.03 3.59 -7.38
C LEU A 47 -24.56 3.46 -7.29
N HIS A 48 -25.04 2.35 -6.75
CA HIS A 48 -26.46 2.14 -6.49
C HIS A 48 -26.94 3.03 -5.34
N ASP A 49 -26.24 2.97 -4.20
CA ASP A 49 -26.66 3.64 -2.97
C ASP A 49 -26.56 5.17 -3.08
N THR A 50 -25.54 5.67 -3.78
CA THR A 50 -25.29 7.12 -3.92
C THR A 50 -26.07 7.75 -5.07
N PHE A 51 -26.15 7.07 -6.22
CA PHE A 51 -26.67 7.66 -7.47
C PHE A 51 -27.88 6.91 -8.05
N GLY A 52 -28.35 5.83 -7.42
CA GLY A 52 -29.53 5.07 -7.84
C GLY A 52 -29.32 4.20 -9.08
N HIS A 53 -28.07 3.91 -9.47
CA HIS A 53 -27.80 3.05 -10.63
C HIS A 53 -28.23 1.60 -10.38
N GLU A 54 -28.85 0.97 -11.38
CA GLU A 54 -29.20 -0.45 -11.28
C GLU A 54 -27.94 -1.32 -11.27
N ILE A 55 -27.83 -2.18 -10.27
CA ILE A 55 -26.71 -3.12 -10.15
C ILE A 55 -26.77 -4.15 -11.27
N LYS A 56 -25.81 -4.08 -12.21
CA LYS A 56 -25.70 -5.09 -13.27
C LYS A 56 -25.22 -6.46 -12.73
N PRO A 57 -25.78 -7.59 -13.24
CA PRO A 57 -25.38 -8.94 -12.84
C PRO A 57 -23.91 -9.26 -13.15
N ARG A 58 -23.41 -8.75 -14.27
CA ARG A 58 -22.03 -8.93 -14.73
C ARG A 58 -21.11 -7.90 -14.04
N LYS A 59 -20.39 -8.36 -13.02
CA LYS A 59 -19.54 -7.50 -12.15
C LYS A 59 -18.24 -7.05 -12.83
N ASP A 60 -17.78 -7.77 -13.83
CA ASP A 60 -16.65 -7.41 -14.70
C ASP A 60 -16.88 -6.08 -15.46
N LEU A 61 -18.15 -5.69 -15.68
CA LEU A 61 -18.50 -4.41 -16.31
C LEU A 61 -18.00 -3.20 -15.50
N TYR A 62 -17.88 -3.32 -14.18
CA TYR A 62 -17.38 -2.23 -13.33
C TYR A 62 -15.87 -2.02 -13.46
N GLY A 63 -15.14 -3.00 -13.99
CA GLY A 63 -13.76 -2.80 -14.44
C GLY A 63 -13.67 -1.77 -15.57
N THR A 64 -14.60 -1.83 -16.52
CA THR A 64 -14.71 -0.85 -17.59
C THR A 64 -15.18 0.52 -17.09
N VAL A 65 -16.00 0.56 -16.02
CA VAL A 65 -16.40 1.82 -15.38
C VAL A 65 -15.19 2.51 -14.74
N ALA A 66 -14.45 1.78 -13.90
CA ALA A 66 -13.22 2.29 -13.29
C ALA A 66 -12.18 2.68 -14.35
N GLY A 67 -12.02 1.88 -15.41
CA GLY A 67 -11.18 2.20 -16.55
C GLY A 67 -11.60 3.47 -17.30
N GLY A 68 -12.91 3.78 -17.35
CA GLY A 68 -13.41 5.00 -17.96
C GLY A 68 -13.00 6.25 -17.19
N VAL A 69 -13.01 6.16 -15.85
CA VAL A 69 -12.44 7.21 -14.98
C VAL A 69 -10.95 7.36 -15.26
N ALA A 70 -10.22 6.25 -15.39
CA ALA A 70 -8.79 6.28 -15.69
C ALA A 70 -8.47 6.95 -17.04
N GLN A 71 -9.30 6.77 -18.07
CA GLN A 71 -9.16 7.49 -19.35
C GLN A 71 -9.32 9.01 -19.18
N ALA A 72 -10.24 9.46 -18.31
CA ALA A 72 -10.38 10.88 -17.99
C ALA A 72 -9.15 11.43 -17.25
N LEU A 73 -8.59 10.66 -16.31
CA LEU A 73 -7.35 11.02 -15.62
C LEU A 73 -6.15 11.06 -16.57
N GLN A 74 -6.05 10.13 -17.51
CA GLN A 74 -5.01 10.11 -18.54
C GLN A 74 -5.05 11.38 -19.39
N TRP A 75 -6.24 11.77 -19.87
CA TRP A 75 -6.41 13.04 -20.58
C TRP A 75 -5.97 14.24 -19.73
N LEU A 76 -6.37 14.27 -18.45
CA LEU A 76 -6.03 15.38 -17.56
C LEU A 76 -4.52 15.44 -17.28
N SER A 77 -3.87 14.28 -17.14
CA SER A 77 -2.43 14.16 -16.98
C SER A 77 -1.67 14.75 -18.19
N GLU A 78 -2.15 14.49 -19.41
CA GLU A 78 -1.60 15.08 -20.64
C GLU A 78 -1.79 16.60 -20.69
N GLN A 79 -2.97 17.10 -20.29
CA GLN A 79 -3.24 18.55 -20.25
C GLN A 79 -2.35 19.26 -19.22
N TRP A 80 -2.11 18.64 -18.07
CA TRP A 80 -1.29 19.20 -16.99
C TRP A 80 0.21 18.97 -17.19
N LYS A 81 0.59 18.05 -18.10
CA LYS A 81 1.96 17.57 -18.26
C LYS A 81 2.55 17.05 -16.94
N GLU A 82 1.69 16.44 -16.14
CA GLU A 82 1.98 15.94 -14.80
C GLU A 82 1.32 14.56 -14.65
N PRO A 83 2.05 13.52 -14.20
CA PRO A 83 1.45 12.21 -13.97
C PRO A 83 0.41 12.29 -12.85
N ILE A 84 -0.81 11.85 -13.13
CA ILE A 84 -1.87 11.71 -12.12
C ILE A 84 -1.96 10.22 -11.75
N PRO A 85 -1.95 9.87 -10.44
CA PRO A 85 -2.07 8.48 -10.03
C PRO A 85 -3.36 7.81 -10.56
N PRO A 86 -3.30 6.55 -10.97
CA PRO A 86 -4.44 5.86 -11.56
C PRO A 86 -5.48 5.45 -10.51
N LEU A 87 -6.56 6.22 -10.32
CA LEU A 87 -7.61 5.93 -9.32
C LEU A 87 -8.18 4.51 -9.40
N HIS A 88 -8.22 3.90 -10.59
CA HIS A 88 -8.74 2.53 -10.72
C HIS A 88 -7.80 1.48 -10.11
N ALA A 89 -6.57 1.83 -9.72
CA ALA A 89 -5.67 0.94 -9.00
C ALA A 89 -6.22 0.54 -7.62
N ILE A 90 -7.07 1.37 -6.98
CA ILE A 90 -7.70 1.02 -5.70
C ILE A 90 -8.97 0.17 -5.85
N VAL A 91 -9.35 -0.18 -7.08
CA VAL A 91 -10.44 -1.12 -7.36
C VAL A 91 -9.86 -2.51 -7.60
N VAL A 92 -9.92 -3.36 -6.57
CA VAL A 92 -9.16 -4.61 -6.50
C VAL A 92 -10.03 -5.86 -6.65
N ASN A 93 -9.40 -6.98 -6.98
CA ASN A 93 -10.07 -8.27 -6.88
C ASN A 93 -10.33 -8.62 -5.39
N LYS A 94 -11.53 -9.09 -5.06
CA LYS A 94 -11.94 -9.37 -3.68
C LYS A 94 -11.05 -10.42 -2.99
N ASN A 95 -10.54 -11.40 -3.74
CA ASN A 95 -9.75 -12.51 -3.22
C ASN A 95 -8.27 -12.16 -3.15
N THR A 96 -7.70 -11.57 -4.21
CA THR A 96 -6.26 -11.29 -4.27
C THR A 96 -5.88 -9.95 -3.66
N LYS A 97 -6.85 -9.04 -3.45
CA LYS A 97 -6.64 -7.66 -2.99
C LYS A 97 -5.63 -6.87 -3.84
N HIS A 98 -5.41 -7.32 -5.07
CA HIS A 98 -4.53 -6.67 -6.02
C HIS A 98 -5.32 -5.94 -7.11
N PRO A 99 -4.77 -4.81 -7.61
CA PRO A 99 -5.30 -4.15 -8.80
C PRO A 99 -5.29 -5.11 -9.99
N GLY A 100 -6.25 -4.95 -10.91
CA GLY A 100 -6.20 -5.68 -12.18
C GLY A 100 -5.07 -5.17 -13.09
N GLU A 101 -4.56 -6.01 -13.99
CA GLU A 101 -3.50 -5.65 -14.95
C GLU A 101 -3.86 -4.45 -15.83
N GLY A 102 -5.15 -4.17 -16.03
CA GLY A 102 -5.64 -3.00 -16.76
C GLY A 102 -5.21 -1.64 -16.20
N ALA A 103 -4.68 -1.61 -14.97
CA ALA A 103 -4.07 -0.42 -14.40
C ALA A 103 -2.92 0.14 -15.26
N ILE A 104 -2.03 -0.74 -15.74
CA ILE A 104 -0.87 -0.34 -16.53
C ILE A 104 -1.28 0.13 -17.94
N THR A 105 -2.21 -0.58 -18.58
CA THR A 105 -2.57 -0.33 -19.98
C THR A 105 -3.37 0.95 -20.19
N ILE A 106 -4.18 1.37 -19.21
CA ILE A 106 -5.09 2.52 -19.35
C ILE A 106 -4.44 3.85 -18.91
N SER A 107 -3.37 3.80 -18.09
CA SER A 107 -2.71 5.01 -17.57
C SER A 107 -1.23 5.11 -17.98
N PRO A 108 -0.92 5.11 -19.29
CA PRO A 108 0.46 5.08 -19.78
C PRO A 108 1.29 6.30 -19.35
N ALA A 109 0.69 7.48 -19.14
CA ALA A 109 1.46 8.65 -18.67
C ALA A 109 2.04 8.43 -17.27
N TYR A 110 1.31 7.77 -16.37
CA TYR A 110 1.77 7.47 -15.02
C TYR A 110 2.90 6.43 -15.01
N PHE A 111 2.80 5.42 -15.88
CA PHE A 111 3.79 4.34 -15.96
C PHE A 111 4.96 4.65 -16.89
N ALA A 112 4.99 5.82 -17.53
CA ALA A 112 6.06 6.21 -18.45
C ALA A 112 7.44 6.18 -17.77
N GLY A 113 8.38 5.42 -18.34
CA GLY A 113 9.74 5.29 -17.83
C GLY A 113 9.92 4.35 -16.64
N LYS A 114 8.85 3.72 -16.14
CA LYS A 114 8.93 2.65 -15.13
C LYS A 114 9.36 1.34 -15.81
N LYS A 115 10.12 0.50 -15.10
CA LYS A 115 10.53 -0.83 -15.60
C LYS A 115 9.39 -1.80 -15.38
N LEU A 116 8.92 -2.46 -16.44
CA LEU A 116 7.77 -3.37 -16.38
C LEU A 116 8.10 -4.72 -17.04
N ASP A 117 9.39 -5.05 -17.07
CA ASP A 117 9.96 -6.19 -17.80
C ASP A 117 9.60 -7.51 -17.11
N THR A 118 9.54 -7.50 -15.77
CA THR A 118 9.19 -8.66 -14.96
C THR A 118 7.85 -8.48 -14.26
N GLU A 119 7.21 -9.62 -13.96
CA GLU A 119 5.95 -9.65 -13.22
C GLU A 119 6.09 -9.04 -11.80
N GLU A 120 7.27 -9.18 -11.20
CA GLU A 120 7.59 -8.59 -9.92
C GLU A 120 7.64 -7.05 -9.99
N GLU A 121 8.34 -6.50 -11.00
CA GLU A 121 8.40 -5.05 -11.20
C GLU A 121 7.01 -4.46 -11.50
N ARG A 122 6.20 -5.16 -12.31
CA ARG A 122 4.80 -4.77 -12.55
C ARG A 122 4.01 -4.69 -11.25
N ARG A 123 4.11 -5.71 -10.39
CA ARG A 123 3.42 -5.73 -9.09
C ARG A 123 3.92 -4.64 -8.16
N ALA A 124 5.23 -4.37 -8.13
CA ALA A 124 5.80 -3.29 -7.33
C ALA A 124 5.28 -1.92 -7.78
N HIS A 125 5.25 -1.67 -9.09
CA HIS A 125 4.73 -0.41 -9.62
C HIS A 125 3.21 -0.26 -9.49
N LEU A 126 2.45 -1.36 -9.54
CA LEU A 126 1.00 -1.34 -9.23
C LEU A 126 0.74 -1.02 -7.75
N ARG A 127 1.55 -1.57 -6.84
CA ARG A 127 1.47 -1.26 -5.41
C ARG A 127 1.82 0.19 -5.13
N GLU A 128 2.89 0.68 -5.76
CA GLU A 128 3.25 2.10 -5.75
C GLU A 128 2.10 2.97 -6.27
N ALA A 129 1.46 2.59 -7.38
CA ALA A 129 0.32 3.33 -7.91
C ALA A 129 -0.84 3.41 -6.91
N MET A 130 -1.11 2.33 -6.18
CA MET A 130 -2.14 2.31 -5.13
C MET A 130 -1.77 3.24 -3.96
N GLU A 131 -0.51 3.19 -3.50
CA GLU A 131 0.00 4.10 -2.46
C GLU A 131 -0.05 5.57 -2.88
N ASP A 132 0.35 5.87 -4.13
CA ASP A 132 0.33 7.21 -4.68
C ASP A 132 -1.12 7.70 -4.84
N VAL A 133 -2.08 6.81 -5.13
CA VAL A 133 -3.50 7.17 -5.12
C VAL A 133 -3.94 7.63 -3.73
N PHE A 134 -3.60 6.91 -2.67
CA PHE A 134 -4.00 7.27 -1.31
C PHE A 134 -3.33 8.54 -0.79
N THR A 135 -2.14 8.86 -1.28
CA THR A 135 -1.33 9.98 -0.78
C THR A 135 -1.34 11.21 -1.71
N TYR A 136 -2.02 11.13 -2.86
CA TYR A 136 -2.05 12.23 -3.81
C TYR A 136 -2.80 13.45 -3.24
N PRO A 137 -2.12 14.61 -3.08
CA PRO A 137 -2.69 15.75 -2.36
C PRO A 137 -3.73 16.54 -3.17
N ASN A 138 -3.88 16.25 -4.47
CA ASN A 138 -4.59 17.10 -5.42
C ASN A 138 -5.91 16.50 -5.92
N TRP A 139 -6.53 15.56 -5.20
CA TRP A 139 -7.79 14.97 -5.64
C TRP A 139 -8.92 16.00 -5.82
N ASP A 140 -9.02 16.99 -4.93
CA ASP A 140 -10.00 18.07 -5.07
C ASP A 140 -9.79 18.88 -6.37
N ARG A 141 -8.53 19.07 -6.78
CA ARG A 141 -8.18 19.76 -8.03
C ARG A 141 -8.62 18.93 -9.24
N VAL A 142 -8.45 17.61 -9.18
CA VAL A 142 -8.91 16.66 -10.22
C VAL A 142 -10.42 16.68 -10.34
N ALA A 143 -11.16 16.57 -9.22
CA ALA A 143 -12.62 16.61 -9.23
C ALA A 143 -13.16 17.90 -9.85
N ARG A 144 -12.62 19.05 -9.46
CA ARG A 144 -13.01 20.35 -10.04
C ARG A 144 -12.73 20.42 -11.54
N ALA A 145 -11.59 19.90 -11.99
CA ALA A 145 -11.21 19.92 -13.40
C ALA A 145 -12.10 19.02 -14.29
N LEU A 146 -12.55 17.89 -13.74
CA LEU A 146 -13.44 16.95 -14.44
C LEU A 146 -14.93 17.23 -14.19
N GLY A 147 -15.25 18.25 -13.39
CA GLY A 147 -16.61 18.67 -13.08
C GLY A 147 -17.39 17.71 -12.18
N ALA A 148 -16.71 16.94 -11.34
CA ALA A 148 -17.34 16.01 -10.41
C ALA A 148 -17.76 16.68 -9.09
N THR A 149 -18.87 16.23 -8.53
CA THR A 149 -19.34 16.61 -7.19
C THR A 149 -18.50 15.90 -6.13
N MET A 150 -17.84 16.64 -5.24
CA MET A 150 -17.07 16.03 -4.16
C MET A 150 -17.99 15.34 -3.14
N LEU A 151 -17.72 14.07 -2.84
CA LEU A 151 -18.29 13.39 -1.69
C LEU A 151 -17.43 13.68 -0.45
N THR A 152 -18.05 13.71 0.72
CA THR A 152 -17.33 13.88 1.98
C THR A 152 -16.75 12.53 2.41
N PRO A 153 -15.44 12.41 2.66
CA PRO A 153 -14.84 11.20 3.22
C PRO A 153 -15.42 10.89 4.60
N SER A 154 -15.57 9.60 4.88
CA SER A 154 -15.89 9.10 6.21
C SER A 154 -14.76 9.48 7.16
N ALA A 155 -15.12 9.93 8.36
CA ALA A 155 -14.17 10.31 9.40
C ALA A 155 -14.60 9.72 10.75
N GLY A 156 -13.64 9.27 11.55
CA GLY A 156 -13.88 8.71 12.87
C GLY A 156 -13.97 7.18 12.89
N ALA A 157 -14.65 6.64 13.89
CA ALA A 157 -14.79 5.20 14.05
C ALA A 157 -15.69 4.61 12.95
N VAL A 158 -15.21 3.55 12.31
CA VAL A 158 -16.00 2.71 11.40
C VAL A 158 -16.88 1.77 12.22
N GLU A 159 -18.07 1.40 11.74
CA GLU A 159 -18.95 0.47 12.45
C GLU A 159 -18.23 -0.86 12.76
N GLU A 160 -18.37 -1.32 14.01
CA GLU A 160 -17.74 -2.56 14.46
C GLU A 160 -18.41 -3.77 13.83
N VAL A 161 -17.74 -4.37 12.84
CA VAL A 161 -18.02 -5.74 12.44
C VAL A 161 -17.24 -6.66 13.37
N ALA A 162 -17.79 -7.79 13.84
CA ALA A 162 -17.13 -8.66 14.83
C ALA A 162 -15.72 -9.14 14.43
N ALA A 163 -15.40 -9.18 13.14
CA ALA A 163 -14.07 -9.50 12.61
C ALA A 163 -13.09 -8.31 12.64
N ASP A 164 -13.58 -7.10 12.90
CA ASP A 164 -12.85 -5.83 12.85
C ASP A 164 -12.89 -5.03 14.16
N ALA A 165 -13.02 -5.72 15.29
CA ALA A 165 -12.92 -5.09 16.59
C ALA A 165 -11.63 -4.21 16.72
N PRO A 166 -11.72 -3.07 17.44
CA PRO A 166 -10.56 -2.23 17.72
C PRO A 166 -9.45 -3.05 18.39
N LEU A 167 -8.21 -2.87 17.92
CA LEU A 167 -7.04 -3.44 18.59
C LEU A 167 -6.47 -2.40 19.55
N PRO A 168 -6.06 -2.79 20.77
CA PRO A 168 -5.43 -1.86 21.69
C PRO A 168 -4.13 -1.34 21.09
N LEU A 169 -3.89 -0.04 21.23
CA LEU A 169 -2.62 0.58 20.85
C LEU A 169 -1.55 0.25 21.90
N PRO A 170 -0.29 0.02 21.48
CA PRO A 170 0.77 -0.30 22.41
C PRO A 170 1.06 0.90 23.31
N LYS A 171 1.33 0.62 24.59
CA LYS A 171 1.83 1.66 25.49
C LYS A 171 3.24 2.07 25.10
N VAL A 172 3.54 3.36 25.20
CA VAL A 172 4.89 3.92 24.99
C VAL A 172 5.48 4.24 26.35
N GLN A 173 6.63 3.66 26.68
CA GLN A 173 7.39 4.05 27.87
C GLN A 173 8.24 5.27 27.52
N GLU A 174 8.16 6.32 28.35
CA GLU A 174 9.04 7.48 28.25
C GLU A 174 10.42 7.14 28.85
N GLY A 175 11.49 7.38 28.08
CA GLY A 175 12.86 7.05 28.46
C GLY A 175 13.33 5.71 27.88
N GLY A 176 14.39 5.77 27.06
CA GLY A 176 15.00 4.57 26.47
C GLY A 176 15.83 3.83 27.50
N ARG A 177 15.59 2.53 27.66
CA ARG A 177 16.60 1.66 28.26
C ARG A 177 17.76 1.51 27.27
N PRO A 178 19.01 1.45 27.74
CA PRO A 178 20.12 1.03 26.90
C PRO A 178 19.77 -0.28 26.20
N GLU A 179 20.19 -0.40 24.94
CA GLU A 179 20.04 -1.63 24.18
C GLU A 179 20.69 -2.80 24.93
N SER A 180 19.94 -3.90 25.08
CA SER A 180 20.42 -5.10 25.79
C SER A 180 21.37 -5.91 24.91
N ASP A 181 22.19 -6.74 25.55
CA ASP A 181 23.14 -7.59 24.82
C ASP A 181 22.41 -8.66 24.00
N GLU A 182 21.26 -9.15 24.46
CA GLU A 182 20.42 -10.07 23.68
C GLU A 182 19.87 -9.41 22.40
N HIS A 183 19.55 -8.12 22.46
CA HIS A 183 19.10 -7.38 21.29
C HIS A 183 20.25 -7.25 20.27
N LYS A 184 21.46 -6.91 20.72
CA LYS A 184 22.65 -6.83 19.86
C LYS A 184 22.98 -8.17 19.22
N ALA A 185 22.94 -9.24 20.00
CA ALA A 185 23.13 -10.62 19.53
C ALA A 185 22.13 -10.96 18.43
N LEU A 186 20.83 -10.70 18.66
CA LEU A 186 19.79 -10.98 17.69
C LEU A 186 19.96 -10.18 16.38
N LYS A 187 20.37 -8.90 16.45
CA LYS A 187 20.68 -8.12 15.24
C LYS A 187 21.84 -8.76 14.46
N ALA A 188 22.92 -9.11 15.16
CA ALA A 188 24.12 -9.69 14.55
C ALA A 188 23.81 -11.04 13.90
N TRP A 189 23.07 -11.90 14.60
CA TRP A 189 22.59 -13.19 14.08
C TRP A 189 21.73 -12.98 12.84
N VAL A 190 20.74 -12.10 12.89
CA VAL A 190 19.88 -11.82 11.72
C VAL A 190 20.72 -11.42 10.51
N ALA A 191 21.65 -10.46 10.66
CA ALA A 191 22.46 -10.01 9.53
C ALA A 191 23.42 -11.07 8.97
N SER A 192 23.82 -12.07 9.76
CA SER A 192 24.68 -13.16 9.29
C SER A 192 23.92 -14.34 8.66
N HIS A 193 22.58 -14.35 8.72
CA HIS A 193 21.72 -15.46 8.23
C HIS A 193 20.77 -15.02 7.08
N PRO A 194 21.28 -14.58 5.92
CA PRO A 194 20.45 -14.17 4.78
C PRO A 194 19.55 -15.30 4.24
N GLU A 195 19.88 -16.56 4.47
CA GLU A 195 19.09 -17.74 4.08
C GLU A 195 17.70 -17.79 4.72
N GLU A 196 17.51 -17.12 5.87
CA GLU A 196 16.21 -16.97 6.51
C GLU A 196 15.25 -16.09 5.69
N PHE A 197 15.77 -15.27 4.77
CA PHE A 197 15.01 -14.24 4.06
C PHE A 197 14.88 -14.48 2.56
N VAL A 198 15.07 -15.72 2.09
CA VAL A 198 15.00 -16.08 0.66
C VAL A 198 13.66 -15.75 -0.01
N ASP A 199 12.57 -15.71 0.77
CA ASP A 199 11.24 -15.30 0.31
C ASP A 199 11.17 -13.83 -0.15
N PHE A 200 12.12 -13.00 0.28
CA PHE A 200 12.24 -11.58 -0.09
C PHE A 200 13.29 -11.34 -1.18
N GLY A 201 14.10 -12.35 -1.51
CA GLY A 201 15.20 -12.28 -2.45
C GLY A 201 16.45 -12.99 -1.93
N TYR A 202 17.42 -13.19 -2.82
CA TYR A 202 18.73 -13.72 -2.46
C TYR A 202 19.66 -12.57 -2.10
N PHE A 203 20.10 -12.51 -0.85
CA PHE A 203 20.92 -11.41 -0.33
C PHE A 203 22.34 -11.85 0.00
N PRO A 204 23.34 -10.95 -0.10
CA PRO A 204 24.59 -11.11 0.64
C PRO A 204 24.32 -10.97 2.15
N MET A 205 25.37 -11.13 2.97
CA MET A 205 25.29 -10.81 4.40
C MET A 205 24.73 -9.40 4.61
N GLY A 206 23.82 -9.29 5.58
CA GLY A 206 23.19 -8.05 5.97
C GLY A 206 24.15 -7.12 6.72
N SER A 207 23.64 -5.93 7.03
CA SER A 207 24.34 -4.94 7.84
C SER A 207 23.42 -4.43 8.95
N ASN A 208 23.95 -4.24 10.15
CA ASN A 208 23.21 -3.66 11.27
C ASN A 208 23.25 -2.14 11.23
N GLU A 209 22.24 -1.51 11.85
CA GLU A 209 22.22 -0.06 12.15
C GLU A 209 22.29 0.86 10.92
N LYS A 210 21.76 0.38 9.78
CA LYS A 210 21.63 1.18 8.57
C LYS A 210 20.77 2.41 8.86
N LEU A 211 21.34 3.60 8.66
CA LEU A 211 20.62 4.87 8.75
C LEU A 211 19.77 5.07 7.49
N LEU A 212 18.47 5.28 7.68
CA LEU A 212 17.54 5.72 6.66
C LEU A 212 17.59 7.26 6.51
N SER A 213 17.13 7.76 5.38
CA SER A 213 17.03 9.19 5.07
C SER A 213 16.02 9.93 5.98
N SER A 214 15.13 9.20 6.68
CA SER A 214 14.28 9.76 7.73
C SER A 214 15.04 10.05 9.05
N GLY A 215 16.27 9.52 9.18
CA GLY A 215 17.06 9.57 10.42
C GLY A 215 16.87 8.34 11.32
N ASP A 216 15.94 7.44 10.99
CA ASP A 216 15.76 6.17 11.70
C ASP A 216 16.92 5.19 11.42
N ARG A 217 17.24 4.34 12.40
CA ARG A 217 18.22 3.25 12.24
C ARG A 217 17.49 1.92 12.21
N LEU A 218 17.75 1.14 11.16
CA LEU A 218 17.27 -0.23 11.04
C LEU A 218 18.08 -1.16 11.94
N ASP A 219 17.45 -2.16 12.53
CA ASP A 219 18.17 -3.17 13.31
C ASP A 219 19.09 -4.00 12.42
N ALA A 220 18.55 -4.51 11.30
CA ALA A 220 19.32 -5.10 10.22
C ALA A 220 18.75 -4.70 8.85
N HIS A 221 19.61 -4.75 7.84
CA HIS A 221 19.29 -4.33 6.47
C HIS A 221 20.00 -5.22 5.45
N PHE A 222 19.24 -5.65 4.44
CA PHE A 222 19.75 -6.40 3.30
C PHE A 222 19.46 -5.66 1.98
N ASP A 223 20.45 -5.64 1.09
CA ASP A 223 20.33 -5.06 -0.24
C ASP A 223 21.18 -5.89 -1.22
N ASN A 224 20.56 -6.38 -2.29
CA ASN A 224 21.23 -7.14 -3.36
C ASN A 224 21.30 -6.33 -4.68
N GLY A 225 21.01 -5.03 -4.63
CA GLY A 225 20.89 -4.11 -5.76
C GLY A 225 19.52 -4.15 -6.46
N ARG A 226 18.71 -5.18 -6.24
CA ARG A 226 17.36 -5.35 -6.81
C ARG A 226 16.26 -5.27 -5.75
N HIS A 227 16.50 -5.87 -4.60
CA HIS A 227 15.61 -5.96 -3.44
C HIS A 227 16.25 -5.28 -2.26
N ARG A 228 15.41 -4.66 -1.42
CA ARG A 228 15.82 -4.11 -0.12
C ARG A 228 14.90 -4.63 0.96
N LEU A 229 15.47 -5.12 2.05
CA LEU A 229 14.75 -5.62 3.20
C LEU A 229 15.22 -4.91 4.46
N ALA A 230 14.29 -4.24 5.14
CA ALA A 230 14.46 -3.80 6.51
C ALA A 230 14.04 -4.91 7.47
N VAL A 231 14.84 -5.15 8.50
CA VAL A 231 14.47 -6.05 9.60
C VAL A 231 14.42 -5.24 10.88
N GLU A 232 13.32 -5.37 11.62
CA GLU A 232 13.19 -4.95 13.02
C GLU A 232 13.22 -6.20 13.89
N VAL A 233 13.97 -6.19 14.98
CA VAL A 233 14.10 -7.33 15.88
C VAL A 233 13.45 -7.07 17.23
N LYS A 234 12.91 -8.13 17.84
CA LYS A 234 12.36 -8.10 19.20
C LYS A 234 12.75 -9.37 19.95
N THR A 235 13.35 -9.22 21.13
CA THR A 235 13.86 -10.35 21.88
C THR A 235 12.76 -11.15 22.59
N SER A 236 13.10 -12.33 23.10
CA SER A 236 12.23 -13.21 23.89
C SER A 236 11.66 -12.53 25.13
N LYS A 237 12.43 -11.59 25.70
CA LYS A 237 12.09 -10.85 26.92
C LYS A 237 11.23 -9.61 26.66
N CYS A 238 10.99 -9.24 25.39
CA CYS A 238 10.16 -8.08 25.09
C CYS A 238 8.71 -8.28 25.56
N SER A 239 8.10 -7.18 25.97
CA SER A 239 6.67 -7.09 26.25
C SER A 239 5.83 -7.19 24.96
N GLU A 240 4.54 -7.51 25.09
CA GLU A 240 3.63 -7.44 23.93
C GLU A 240 3.50 -6.02 23.39
N ASP A 241 3.54 -4.99 24.25
CA ASP A 241 3.59 -3.58 23.82
C ASP A 241 4.83 -3.32 22.94
N GLU A 242 6.00 -3.84 23.32
CA GLU A 242 7.23 -3.75 22.51
C GLU A 242 7.13 -4.48 21.18
N LEU A 243 6.54 -5.68 21.18
CA LEU A 243 6.35 -6.46 19.98
C LEU A 243 5.39 -5.76 19.01
N GLN A 244 4.28 -5.21 19.52
CA GLN A 244 3.35 -4.39 18.75
C GLN A 244 4.02 -3.14 18.19
N ARG A 245 4.87 -2.43 18.96
CA ARG A 245 5.67 -1.32 18.43
C ARG A 245 6.57 -1.76 17.27
N GLY A 246 7.16 -2.95 17.35
CA GLY A 246 7.91 -3.56 16.26
C GLY A 246 7.11 -3.70 14.96
N VAL A 247 5.80 -3.98 15.05
CA VAL A 247 4.90 -4.04 13.89
C VAL A 247 4.79 -2.66 13.23
N TYR A 248 4.57 -1.60 14.01
CA TYR A 248 4.50 -0.23 13.49
C TYR A 248 5.85 0.25 12.94
N GLN A 249 6.97 -0.15 13.55
CA GLN A 249 8.31 0.13 13.04
C GLN A 249 8.53 -0.51 11.68
N ALA A 250 8.13 -1.77 11.48
CA ALA A 250 8.19 -2.42 10.18
C ALA A 250 7.34 -1.69 9.11
N VAL A 251 6.12 -1.24 9.46
CA VAL A 251 5.30 -0.40 8.56
C VAL A 251 6.06 0.87 8.15
N LYS A 252 6.62 1.59 9.13
CA LYS A 252 7.41 2.80 8.91
C LYS A 252 8.60 2.54 7.99
N TYR A 253 9.41 1.53 8.27
CA TYR A 253 10.61 1.25 7.48
C TYR A 253 10.30 0.83 6.05
N ARG A 254 9.25 0.02 5.83
CA ARG A 254 8.81 -0.32 4.48
C ARG A 254 8.46 0.94 3.68
N ALA A 255 7.70 1.87 4.27
CA ALA A 255 7.31 3.11 3.62
C ALA A 255 8.55 3.99 3.30
N VAL A 256 9.47 4.15 4.25
CA VAL A 256 10.67 4.96 4.05
C VAL A 256 11.61 4.33 3.00
N LEU A 257 11.86 3.02 3.04
CA LEU A 257 12.68 2.34 2.04
C LEU A 257 12.14 2.52 0.62
N ARG A 258 10.82 2.37 0.44
CA ARG A 258 10.18 2.59 -0.86
C ARG A 258 10.30 4.05 -1.29
N ALA A 259 10.13 5.00 -0.38
CA ALA A 259 10.31 6.43 -0.67
C ALA A 259 11.76 6.75 -1.10
N GLU A 260 12.77 6.18 -0.44
CA GLU A 260 14.17 6.31 -0.84
C GLU A 260 14.42 5.72 -2.23
N GLN A 261 13.88 4.53 -2.52
CA GLN A 261 13.96 3.90 -3.84
C GLN A 261 13.35 4.81 -4.92
N LYS A 262 12.17 5.40 -4.66
CA LYS A 262 11.56 6.40 -5.56
C LYS A 262 12.48 7.59 -5.79
N ALA A 263 13.05 8.15 -4.72
CA ALA A 263 13.94 9.31 -4.79
C ALA A 263 15.17 9.08 -5.70
N ILE A 264 15.70 7.85 -5.71
CA ILE A 264 16.84 7.45 -6.56
C ILE A 264 16.41 6.78 -7.88
N ARG A 265 15.13 6.83 -8.26
CA ARG A 265 14.56 6.22 -9.48
C ARG A 265 14.75 4.69 -9.58
N HIS A 266 14.71 4.00 -8.45
CA HIS A 266 14.63 2.55 -8.38
C HIS A 266 13.18 2.08 -8.28
N VAL A 267 12.95 0.80 -8.58
CA VAL A 267 11.64 0.16 -8.37
C VAL A 267 11.36 0.15 -6.87
N PRO A 268 10.21 0.67 -6.40
CA PRO A 268 9.90 0.76 -4.97
C PRO A 268 9.36 -0.56 -4.42
N ASN A 269 10.20 -1.61 -4.48
CA ASN A 269 9.88 -2.96 -4.03
C ASN A 269 10.41 -3.27 -2.62
N GLY A 270 10.89 -2.28 -1.88
CA GLY A 270 11.39 -2.47 -0.52
C GLY A 270 10.34 -3.11 0.39
N GLU A 271 10.79 -4.05 1.23
CA GLU A 271 9.96 -4.75 2.21
C GLU A 271 10.51 -4.58 3.63
N ALA A 272 9.68 -4.91 4.62
CA ALA A 272 10.09 -4.97 6.00
C ALA A 272 9.49 -6.19 6.70
N VAL A 273 10.27 -6.78 7.61
CA VAL A 273 9.89 -7.95 8.42
C VAL A 273 10.18 -7.68 9.90
N LEU A 274 9.27 -8.14 10.75
CA LEU A 274 9.48 -8.21 12.19
C LEU A 274 10.01 -9.60 12.54
N VAL A 275 11.20 -9.66 13.14
CA VAL A 275 11.83 -10.90 13.61
C VAL A 275 11.78 -10.96 15.13
N SER A 276 11.42 -12.13 15.67
CA SER A 276 11.49 -12.37 17.11
C SER A 276 11.78 -13.82 17.43
N THR A 277 12.38 -14.09 18.59
CA THR A 277 12.54 -15.47 19.08
C THR A 277 11.28 -16.00 19.77
N ARG A 278 10.37 -15.11 20.19
CA ARG A 278 9.08 -15.47 20.79
C ARG A 278 7.94 -15.35 19.79
N ALA A 279 6.89 -16.14 20.00
CA ALA A 279 5.66 -16.00 19.25
C ALA A 279 4.80 -14.81 19.76
N PRO A 280 4.12 -14.07 18.86
CA PRO A 280 3.16 -13.04 19.23
C PRO A 280 1.89 -13.65 19.84
N ASN A 281 1.19 -12.91 20.71
CA ASN A 281 -0.13 -13.32 21.21
C ASN A 281 -1.24 -13.14 20.14
N ALA A 282 -2.51 -13.41 20.50
CA ALA A 282 -3.63 -13.29 19.56
C ALA A 282 -3.86 -11.86 19.03
N GLU A 283 -3.73 -10.85 19.89
CA GLU A 283 -3.91 -9.43 19.55
C GLU A 283 -2.79 -8.96 18.62
N THR A 284 -1.54 -9.26 18.96
CA THR A 284 -0.38 -8.91 18.13
C THR A 284 -0.41 -9.64 16.78
N ARG A 285 -0.88 -10.89 16.72
CA ARG A 285 -1.14 -11.59 15.44
C ARG A 285 -2.21 -10.89 14.61
N ALA A 286 -3.29 -10.43 15.24
CA ALA A 286 -4.32 -9.68 14.55
C ALA A 286 -3.78 -8.34 14.02
N LEU A 287 -2.93 -7.65 14.78
CA LEU A 287 -2.25 -6.43 14.35
C LEU A 287 -1.32 -6.66 13.16
N ILE A 288 -0.46 -7.68 13.24
CA ILE A 288 0.44 -8.10 12.14
C ILE A 288 -0.37 -8.35 10.86
N LYS A 289 -1.48 -9.07 10.97
CA LYS A 289 -2.37 -9.35 9.84
C LYS A 289 -3.04 -8.09 9.30
N ARG A 290 -3.59 -7.24 10.17
CA ARG A 290 -4.31 -6.00 9.81
C ARG A 290 -3.39 -5.00 9.12
N LEU A 291 -2.15 -4.85 9.58
CA LEU A 291 -1.15 -3.95 9.01
C LEU A 291 -0.29 -4.60 7.91
N GLN A 292 -0.59 -5.86 7.56
CA GLN A 292 0.10 -6.64 6.53
C GLN A 292 1.63 -6.63 6.71
N VAL A 293 2.09 -6.86 7.93
CA VAL A 293 3.52 -6.99 8.26
C VAL A 293 3.90 -8.46 8.18
N ARG A 294 5.09 -8.75 7.66
CA ARG A 294 5.65 -10.11 7.70
C ARG A 294 6.27 -10.33 9.07
N PHE A 295 6.01 -11.49 9.66
CA PHE A 295 6.58 -11.90 10.94
C PHE A 295 7.35 -13.21 10.77
N GLN A 296 8.56 -13.28 11.31
CA GLN A 296 9.39 -14.47 11.30
C GLN A 296 9.87 -14.79 12.70
N GLN A 297 9.57 -16.01 13.15
CA GLN A 297 10.08 -16.51 14.41
C GLN A 297 11.42 -17.22 14.17
N VAL A 298 12.44 -16.87 14.92
CA VAL A 298 13.79 -17.49 14.84
C VAL A 298 14.13 -18.22 16.14
N PRO A 299 15.14 -19.12 16.16
CA PRO A 299 15.51 -19.87 17.36
C PRO A 299 15.97 -18.97 18.51
N LEU A 300 15.79 -19.40 19.76
CA LEU A 300 16.16 -18.62 20.95
C LEU A 300 17.68 -18.42 21.07
N GLU A 301 18.45 -19.32 20.48
CA GLU A 301 19.91 -19.30 20.41
C GLU A 301 20.42 -18.04 19.68
N ALA A 302 19.61 -17.44 18.80
CA ALA A 302 19.94 -16.19 18.10
C ALA A 302 20.16 -14.99 19.04
N GLU A 303 19.73 -15.07 20.30
CA GLU A 303 19.94 -14.02 21.32
C GLU A 303 21.20 -14.21 22.17
N GLN A 304 22.02 -15.23 21.86
CA GLN A 304 23.13 -15.65 22.72
C GLN A 304 24.52 -15.41 22.10
N GLU A 305 24.59 -14.98 20.83
CA GLU A 305 25.83 -14.81 20.05
C GLU A 305 26.47 -13.41 20.16
#